data_AF-A0A967F812-F1
#
_entry.id   AF-A0A967F812-F1
#
_cell.length_a   1.000
_cell.length_b   1.000
_cell.length_c   1.000
_cell.angle_alpha   90.00
_cell.angle_beta   90.00
_cell.angle_gamma   90.00
#
_symmetry.space_group_name_H-M   'P 1'
#
loop_
_entity.id
_entity.type
_entity.pdbx_description
1 polymer ?
#
loop_
_entity_poly.entity_id
_entity_poly.type
_entity_poly.pdbx_seq_one_letter_code
_entity_poly.pdbx_strand_id
1 'polypeptide(L)'
;MASGNEQLTPSGYIEHHLQNLTYGRFPEGHWGFAENAEQAASMGFWAFHVDTIGWSIVLGIIFYLMFRRVAKQANSGVPSRFQSMIESIVEFVDTSVRDTF
;
A
#
# COMPACT_ATOMS: atom_id res chain seq x y z
N MET A 1 -17.13 -16.03 -13.17
CA MET A 1 -17.52 -17.46 -13.19
C MET A 1 -16.59 -18.20 -12.25
N ALA A 2 -17.12 -18.72 -11.14
CA ALA A 2 -16.32 -19.49 -10.18
C ALA A 2 -16.08 -20.90 -10.75
N SER A 3 -14.86 -21.15 -11.23
CA SER A 3 -14.32 -22.49 -11.47
C SER A 3 -13.43 -22.80 -10.27
N GLY A 4 -13.55 -23.88 -9.51
CA GLY A 4 -14.00 -25.22 -9.86
C GLY A 4 -12.86 -26.19 -9.51
N ASN A 5 -12.77 -26.61 -8.24
CA ASN A 5 -11.97 -27.76 -7.76
C ASN A 5 -10.53 -27.93 -8.29
N GLU A 6 -9.66 -26.91 -8.20
CA GLU A 6 -8.22 -27.18 -8.17
C GLU A 6 -7.82 -27.62 -6.77
N GLN A 7 -7.20 -28.80 -6.66
CA GLN A 7 -6.60 -29.24 -5.39
C GLN A 7 -5.67 -28.13 -4.89
N LEU A 8 -5.91 -27.63 -3.68
CA LEU A 8 -5.07 -26.67 -2.97
C LEU A 8 -3.71 -27.31 -2.67
N THR A 9 -2.88 -27.45 -3.70
CA THR A 9 -1.49 -27.81 -3.52
C THR A 9 -0.79 -26.59 -2.91
N PRO A 10 0.12 -26.78 -1.94
CA PRO A 10 0.88 -25.67 -1.38
C PRO A 10 1.57 -24.83 -2.46
N SER A 11 2.05 -25.47 -3.53
CA SER A 11 2.64 -24.81 -4.69
C SER A 11 1.65 -23.91 -5.43
N GLY A 12 0.45 -24.39 -5.77
CA GLY A 12 -0.58 -23.58 -6.44
C GLY A 12 -1.08 -22.42 -5.57
N TYR A 13 -1.15 -22.61 -4.25
CA TYR A 13 -1.47 -21.53 -3.32
C TYR A 13 -0.43 -20.40 -3.32
N ILE A 14 0.86 -20.77 -3.34
CA ILE A 14 1.97 -19.81 -3.41
C ILE A 14 1.89 -19.02 -4.72
N GLU A 15 1.71 -19.70 -5.85
CA GLU A 15 1.62 -19.04 -7.16
C GLU A 15 0.44 -18.06 -7.24
N HIS A 16 -0.72 -18.42 -6.70
CA HIS A 16 -1.87 -17.53 -6.63
C HIS A 16 -1.61 -16.30 -5.74
N HIS A 17 -0.89 -16.44 -4.62
CA HIS A 17 -0.59 -15.32 -3.72
C HIS A 17 0.47 -14.35 -4.24
N LEU A 18 1.26 -14.76 -5.23
CA LEU A 18 2.26 -13.91 -5.87
C LEU A 18 1.66 -13.04 -6.99
N GLN A 19 0.35 -13.15 -7.25
CA GLN A 19 -0.34 -12.36 -8.28
C GLN A 19 -0.95 -11.08 -7.69
N ASN A 20 -0.64 -9.95 -8.32
CA ASN A 20 -1.23 -8.64 -7.98
C ASN A 20 -2.53 -8.41 -8.75
N LEU A 21 -3.46 -7.69 -8.15
CA LEU A 21 -4.65 -7.17 -8.83
C LEU A 21 -4.23 -6.07 -9.82
N THR A 22 -4.14 -6.44 -11.10
CA THR A 22 -3.63 -5.57 -12.15
C THR A 22 -4.75 -5.13 -13.10
N TYR A 23 -4.89 -3.83 -13.31
CA TYR A 23 -5.78 -3.24 -14.31
C TYR A 23 -4.94 -2.59 -15.40
N GLY A 24 -5.21 -2.88 -16.66
CA GLY A 24 -4.39 -2.36 -17.73
C GLY A 24 -4.97 -2.53 -19.11
N ARG A 25 -4.17 -2.15 -20.10
CA ARG A 25 -4.55 -2.25 -21.52
C ARG A 25 -4.06 -3.58 -22.07
N PHE A 26 -4.98 -4.41 -22.53
CA PHE A 26 -4.66 -5.65 -23.22
C PHE A 26 -4.04 -5.37 -24.61
N PRO A 27 -3.23 -6.30 -25.14
CA PRO A 27 -2.67 -6.19 -26.49
C PRO A 27 -3.71 -5.97 -27.61
N GLU A 28 -4.93 -6.49 -27.40
CA GLU A 28 -6.09 -6.34 -28.29
C GLU A 28 -6.70 -4.92 -28.27
N GLY A 29 -6.19 -4.05 -27.40
CA GLY A 29 -6.54 -2.63 -27.35
C GLY A 29 -7.64 -2.26 -26.36
N HIS A 30 -8.31 -3.23 -25.74
CA HIS A 30 -9.32 -3.00 -24.71
C HIS A 30 -8.70 -2.88 -23.31
N TRP A 31 -9.44 -2.31 -22.35
CA TRP A 31 -9.02 -2.15 -20.96
C TRP A 31 -9.79 -3.09 -20.05
N GLY A 32 -9.11 -3.65 -19.05
CA GLY A 32 -9.74 -4.53 -18.08
C GLY A 32 -8.79 -5.00 -16.99
N PHE A 33 -9.29 -5.89 -16.13
CA PHE A 33 -8.50 -6.55 -15.10
C PHE A 33 -7.83 -7.81 -15.68
N ALA A 34 -6.58 -8.05 -15.30
CA ALA A 34 -5.90 -9.29 -15.61
C ALA A 34 -6.52 -10.43 -14.79
N GLU A 35 -6.85 -11.53 -15.45
CA GLU A 35 -7.35 -12.74 -14.79
C GLU A 35 -6.23 -13.72 -14.40
N ASN A 36 -5.02 -13.51 -14.92
CA ASN A 36 -3.85 -14.31 -14.60
C ASN A 36 -2.54 -13.51 -14.76
N ALA A 37 -1.43 -14.08 -14.27
CA ALA A 37 -0.11 -13.45 -14.30
C ALA A 37 0.40 -13.15 -15.73
N GLU A 38 0.08 -14.01 -16.70
CA GLU A 38 0.52 -13.84 -18.09
C GLU A 38 -0.19 -12.63 -18.75
N GLN A 39 -1.48 -12.48 -18.52
CA GLN A 39 -2.25 -11.31 -18.97
C GLN A 39 -1.71 -10.04 -18.33
N ALA A 40 -1.45 -10.04 -17.02
CA ALA A 40 -0.86 -8.89 -16.33
C ALA A 40 0.51 -8.50 -16.91
N ALA A 41 1.35 -9.47 -17.25
CA ALA A 41 2.64 -9.22 -17.92
C ALA A 41 2.46 -8.69 -19.35
N SER A 42 1.47 -9.18 -20.09
CA SER A 42 1.19 -8.77 -21.47
C SER A 42 0.67 -7.34 -21.61
N MET A 43 0.10 -6.75 -20.55
CA MET A 43 -0.35 -5.36 -20.51
C MET A 43 0.81 -4.34 -20.61
N GLY A 44 2.05 -4.79 -20.39
CA GLY A 44 3.26 -4.00 -20.56
C GLY A 44 3.29 -2.74 -19.69
N PHE A 45 3.69 -1.61 -20.28
CA PHE A 45 3.81 -0.33 -19.56
C PHE A 45 2.48 0.16 -18.94
N TRP A 46 1.35 -0.26 -19.49
CA TRP A 46 0.02 0.17 -19.04
C TRP A 46 -0.62 -0.79 -18.04
N ALA A 47 0.18 -1.58 -17.32
CA ALA A 47 -0.23 -2.44 -16.22
C ALA A 47 -0.22 -1.67 -14.89
N PHE A 48 -1.39 -1.38 -14.33
CA PHE A 48 -1.53 -0.72 -13.03
C PHE A 48 -1.85 -1.73 -11.94
N HIS A 49 -0.96 -1.86 -10.94
CA HIS A 49 -1.20 -2.67 -9.75
C HIS A 49 -2.13 -1.93 -8.78
N VAL A 50 -3.43 -2.16 -8.93
CA VAL A 50 -4.50 -1.42 -8.25
C VAL A 50 -4.48 -1.68 -6.75
N ASP A 51 -4.15 -2.90 -6.34
CA ASP A 51 -3.97 -3.29 -4.95
C ASP A 51 -2.88 -2.46 -4.24
N THR A 52 -1.71 -2.36 -4.86
CA THR A 52 -0.53 -1.67 -4.32
C THR A 52 -0.79 -0.17 -4.28
N ILE A 53 -1.37 0.39 -5.34
CA ILE A 53 -1.78 1.81 -5.38
C ILE A 53 -2.83 2.10 -4.31
N GLY A 54 -3.83 1.22 -4.17
CA GLY A 54 -4.89 1.34 -3.18
C GLY A 54 -4.34 1.37 -1.76
N TRP A 55 -3.51 0.39 -1.40
CA TRP A 55 -2.87 0.35 -0.08
C TRP A 55 -1.95 1.54 0.18
N SER A 56 -1.20 1.99 -0.83
CA SER A 56 -0.33 3.17 -0.70
C SER A 56 -1.13 4.43 -0.37
N ILE A 57 -2.26 4.65 -1.06
CA ILE A 57 -3.15 5.80 -0.81
C ILE A 57 -3.77 5.69 0.58
N VAL A 58 -4.28 4.52 0.96
CA VAL A 58 -4.89 4.28 2.27
C VAL A 58 -3.89 4.59 3.39
N LEU A 59 -2.68 4.07 3.30
CA LEU A 59 -1.62 4.33 4.29
C LEU A 59 -1.22 5.80 4.31
N GLY A 60 -1.13 6.46 3.16
CA GLY A 60 -0.86 7.91 3.08
C GLY A 60 -1.95 8.75 3.75
N ILE A 61 -3.23 8.40 3.56
CA ILE A 61 -4.35 9.06 4.23
C ILE A 61 -4.30 8.82 5.75
N ILE A 62 -4.07 7.59 6.19
CA ILE A 62 -3.95 7.26 7.61
C ILE A 62 -2.82 8.07 8.25
N PHE A 63 -1.65 8.12 7.59
CA PHE A 63 -0.51 8.92 8.02
C PHE A 63 -0.89 10.40 8.16
N TYR A 64 -1.48 10.99 7.11
CA TYR A 64 -1.92 12.39 7.14
C TYR A 64 -2.92 12.66 8.28
N LEU A 65 -3.93 11.81 8.44
CA LEU A 65 -4.96 11.97 9.48
C LEU A 65 -4.38 11.84 10.89
N MET A 66 -3.44 10.91 11.09
CA MET A 66 -2.76 10.71 12.36
C MET A 66 -1.97 11.97 12.75
N PHE A 67 -1.13 12.49 11.87
CA PHE A 67 -0.34 13.70 12.12
C PHE A 67 -1.23 14.94 12.29
N ARG A 68 -2.28 15.08 11.48
CA ARG A 68 -3.27 16.15 11.63
C ARG A 68 -3.94 16.10 13.00
N ARG A 69 -4.25 14.91 13.52
CA ARG A 69 -4.87 14.73 14.83
C ARG A 69 -3.92 15.16 15.95
N VAL A 70 -2.65 14.76 15.90
CA VAL A 70 -1.64 15.17 16.87
C VAL A 70 -1.39 16.68 16.82
N ALA A 71 -1.20 17.24 15.63
CA ALA A 71 -0.96 18.68 15.47
C ALA A 71 -2.11 19.54 16.04
N LYS A 72 -3.36 19.07 15.95
CA LYS A 72 -4.52 19.74 16.54
C LYS A 72 -4.67 19.56 18.05
N GLN A 73 -4.12 18.48 18.61
CA GLN A 73 -4.22 18.16 20.03
C GLN A 73 -2.94 18.52 20.80
N ALA A 74 -1.91 18.98 20.09
CA ALA A 74 -0.66 19.41 20.66
C ALA A 74 -0.92 20.52 21.68
N ASN A 75 -0.60 20.23 22.94
CA ASN A 75 -0.75 21.13 24.06
C ASN A 75 0.60 21.29 24.77
N SER A 76 0.92 22.50 25.24
CA SER A 76 2.16 22.81 25.95
C SER A 76 2.19 22.32 27.40
N GLY A 77 1.08 21.75 27.89
CA GLY A 77 0.98 21.09 29.19
C GLY A 77 1.51 19.67 29.18
N VAL A 78 0.94 18.78 30.01
CA VAL A 78 1.33 17.35 30.02
C VAL A 78 0.71 16.67 28.79
N PRO A 79 1.52 16.13 27.86
CA PRO A 79 1.01 15.47 26.65
C PRO A 79 0.32 14.14 26.98
N SER A 80 -0.62 13.75 26.12
CA SER A 80 -1.22 12.41 26.20
C SER A 80 -0.22 11.33 25.76
N ARG A 81 -0.38 10.09 26.22
CA ARG A 81 0.54 8.97 25.88
C ARG A 81 0.76 8.81 24.36
N PHE A 82 -0.29 8.99 23.55
CA PHE A 82 -0.21 8.88 22.10
C PHE A 82 0.51 10.07 21.45
N GLN A 83 0.31 11.28 21.99
CA GLN A 83 1.04 12.47 21.57
C GLN A 83 2.53 12.33 21.87
N SER A 84 2.92 11.91 23.08
CA SER A 84 4.32 11.69 23.44
C SER A 84 5.03 10.66 22.56
N MET A 85 4.33 9.57 22.18
CA MET A 85 4.89 8.59 21.25
C MET A 85 5.20 9.24 19.89
N ILE A 86 4.28 10.05 19.35
CA ILE A 86 4.47 10.69 18.05
C ILE A 86 5.52 11.79 18.12
N GLU A 87 5.55 12.58 19.19
CA GLU A 87 6.61 13.57 19.45
C GLU A 87 7.99 12.92 19.47
N SER A 88 8.15 11.78 20.15
CA SER A 88 9.44 11.07 20.18
C SER A 88 9.92 10.61 18.79
N ILE A 89 9.00 10.19 17.91
CA ILE A 89 9.33 9.83 16.52
C ILE A 89 9.73 11.06 15.72
N VAL A 90 9.01 12.18 15.89
CA VAL A 90 9.31 13.43 15.18
C VAL A 90 10.67 13.99 15.62
N GLU A 91 10.97 14.00 16.92
CA GLU A 91 12.27 14.42 17.46
C GLU A 91 13.42 13.55 16.96
N PHE A 92 13.21 12.24 16.87
CA PHE A 92 14.18 11.31 16.28
C PHE A 92 14.47 11.66 14.82
N VAL A 93 13.44 11.96 14.02
CA VAL A 93 13.60 12.37 12.62
C VAL A 93 14.30 13.73 12.52
N ASP A 94 13.94 14.72 13.34
CA ASP A 94 14.58 16.05 13.35
C ASP A 94 16.07 15.95 13.66
N THR A 95 16.42 15.17 14.70
CA THR A 95 17.82 14.94 15.09
C THR A 95 18.59 14.23 13.96
N SER A 96 18.01 13.19 13.38
CA SER A 96 18.62 12.46 12.25
C SER A 96 18.92 13.38 11.06
N VAL A 97 18.01 14.31 10.74
CA VAL A 97 18.22 15.28 9.65
C VAL A 97 19.31 16.28 10.00
N ARG A 98 19.31 16.84 11.22
CA ARG A 98 20.32 17.82 11.67
C ARG A 98 21.72 17.25 11.85
N ASP A 99 21.83 15.96 12.16
CA ASP A 99 23.12 15.29 12.27
C ASP A 99 23.68 14.91 10.89
N THR A 100 22.80 14.72 9.90
CA THR A 100 23.19 14.32 8.53
C THR A 100 23.56 15.52 7.65
N PHE A 101 22.94 16.69 7.86
CA PHE A 101 23.12 17.91 7.06
C PHE A 101 23.64 19.08 7.89
#